data_AF-Q8KW82-F1
#
_entry.id   AF-Q8KW82-F1
#
_cell.length_a   1.000
_cell.length_b   1.000
_cell.length_c   1.000
_cell.angle_alpha   90.00
_cell.angle_beta   90.00
_cell.angle_gamma   90.00
#
_symmetry.space_group_name_H-M   'P 1'
#
loop_
_entity.id
_entity.type
_entity.pdbx_description
1 polymer ?
#
loop_
_entity_poly.entity_id
_entity_poly.type
_entity_poly.pdbx_seq_one_letter_code
_entity_poly.pdbx_strand_id
1 'polypeptide(L)'
;MRGRVSLDDPRKSGDRVKTDRRDAEMLARLWRAGELRPIWTPDEGQEAMRDLIRARKQAVDAVKTAKMQLLSFLLRHGLRYERGKYWTQRHRRWLAELRRFRFDHQQLVFEELKRAVDQAEERVATLDQAIEGALPDWHFAPVVDALRSLRGVNTTIAATVVA
;
A
#
# COMPACT_ATOMS: atom_id res chain seq x y z
N MET A 1 13.45 -14.65 24.10
CA MET A 1 11.99 -14.51 23.98
C MET A 1 11.51 -13.38 24.90
N ARG A 2 11.22 -12.19 24.35
CA ARG A 2 10.46 -11.14 25.04
C ARG A 2 9.41 -10.64 24.04
N GLY A 3 8.19 -11.17 24.14
CA GLY A 3 7.05 -10.65 23.40
C GLY A 3 6.73 -9.24 23.90
N ARG A 4 6.63 -8.28 22.98
CA ARG A 4 6.22 -6.91 23.27
C ARG A 4 4.73 -6.92 23.60
N VAL A 5 4.33 -6.40 24.75
CA VAL A 5 2.92 -6.30 25.16
C VAL A 5 2.46 -4.88 24.87
N SER A 6 1.61 -4.69 23.86
CA SER A 6 0.81 -3.47 23.74
C SER A 6 -0.41 -3.55 24.67
N LEU A 7 -0.98 -2.39 25.04
CA LEU A 7 -2.02 -2.26 26.07
C LEU A 7 -3.15 -1.37 25.54
N ASP A 8 -4.41 -1.82 25.66
CA ASP A 8 -5.60 -1.01 25.35
C ASP A 8 -6.03 -0.17 26.56
N ASP A 9 -6.31 1.11 26.32
CA ASP A 9 -6.51 2.14 27.34
C ASP A 9 -7.99 2.56 27.47
N PRO A 10 -8.68 2.26 28.60
CA PRO A 10 -10.07 2.62 28.80
C PRO A 10 -10.17 4.05 29.38
N ARG A 11 -10.03 5.07 28.55
CA ARG A 11 -10.10 6.47 29.02
C ARG A 11 -11.53 6.90 29.34
N LYS A 12 -11.74 7.42 30.56
CA LYS A 12 -12.93 8.20 30.95
C LYS A 12 -12.92 9.57 30.25
N SER A 13 -14.10 9.99 29.79
CA SER A 13 -14.37 11.30 29.20
C SER A 13 -14.01 12.44 30.18
N GLY A 14 -12.96 13.22 29.90
CA GLY A 14 -12.68 14.46 30.65
C GLY A 14 -11.22 14.92 30.73
N ASP A 15 -10.23 14.03 30.61
CA ASP A 15 -8.82 14.38 30.85
C ASP A 15 -8.07 14.63 29.52
N ARG A 16 -8.23 15.86 28.98
CA ARG A 16 -7.78 16.26 27.63
C ARG A 16 -6.33 16.79 27.57
N VAL A 17 -5.42 16.28 28.39
CA VAL A 17 -3.98 16.57 28.24
C VAL A 17 -3.20 15.26 28.15
N LYS A 18 -3.10 14.74 26.93
CA LYS A 18 -2.26 13.58 26.61
C LYS A 18 -0.79 13.97 26.72
N THR A 19 -0.08 13.39 27.68
CA THR A 19 1.38 13.47 27.78
C THR A 19 1.91 12.07 27.99
N ASP A 20 2.98 11.69 27.28
CA ASP A 20 3.54 10.33 27.34
C ASP A 20 3.87 9.91 28.78
N ARG A 21 4.23 10.88 29.64
CA ARG A 21 4.47 10.65 31.07
C ARG A 21 3.21 10.21 31.83
N ARG A 22 2.07 10.90 31.64
CA ARG A 22 0.81 10.56 32.31
C ARG A 22 0.24 9.25 31.79
N ASP A 23 0.34 9.02 30.48
CA ASP A 23 -0.08 7.76 29.85
C ASP A 23 0.77 6.59 30.40
N ALA A 24 2.08 6.74 30.52
CA ALA A 24 2.95 5.73 31.13
C ALA A 24 2.63 5.48 32.62
N GLU A 25 2.42 6.53 33.42
CA GLU A 25 2.02 6.41 34.83
C GLU A 25 0.68 5.69 34.99
N MET A 26 -0.29 5.98 34.12
CA MET A 26 -1.61 5.34 34.12
C MET A 26 -1.51 3.86 33.74
N LEU A 27 -0.77 3.53 32.66
CA LEU A 27 -0.53 2.14 32.28
C LEU A 27 0.18 1.35 33.39
N ALA A 28 1.16 1.95 34.08
CA ALA A 28 1.83 1.31 35.20
C ALA A 28 0.87 1.04 36.39
N ARG A 29 -0.07 1.95 36.67
CA ARG A 29 -1.10 1.74 37.70
C ARG A 29 -2.07 0.62 37.31
N LEU A 30 -2.56 0.62 36.07
CA LEU A 30 -3.45 -0.42 35.56
C LEU A 30 -2.75 -1.80 35.54
N TRP A 31 -1.44 -1.83 35.22
CA TRP A 31 -0.62 -3.06 35.28
C TRP A 31 -0.55 -3.60 36.71
N ARG A 32 -0.22 -2.72 37.67
CA ARG A 32 -0.13 -3.09 39.08
C ARG A 32 -1.47 -3.56 39.64
N ALA A 33 -2.58 -2.97 39.20
CA ALA A 33 -3.93 -3.37 39.59
C ALA A 33 -4.39 -4.68 38.93
N GLY A 34 -3.63 -5.23 37.97
CA GLY A 34 -4.05 -6.39 37.17
C GLY A 34 -5.23 -6.08 36.24
N GLU A 35 -5.53 -4.80 36.03
CA GLU A 35 -6.66 -4.34 35.21
C GLU A 35 -6.30 -4.26 33.72
N LEU A 36 -5.01 -4.37 33.39
CA LEU A 36 -4.58 -4.48 32.00
C LEU A 36 -4.84 -5.87 31.44
N ARG A 37 -5.60 -5.91 30.36
CA ARG A 37 -5.72 -7.10 29.52
C ARG A 37 -4.59 -7.07 28.48
N PRO A 38 -3.76 -8.12 28.38
CA PRO A 38 -2.78 -8.19 27.32
C PRO A 38 -3.51 -8.23 25.98
N ILE A 39 -3.12 -7.35 25.06
CA ILE A 39 -3.58 -7.42 23.68
C ILE A 39 -2.53 -8.14 22.83
N TRP A 40 -3.01 -8.84 21.82
CA TRP A 40 -2.13 -9.46 20.85
C TRP A 40 -1.30 -8.38 20.15
N THR A 41 0.01 -8.62 20.03
CA THR A 41 0.95 -7.75 19.33
C THR A 41 1.59 -8.57 18.21
N PRO A 42 1.67 -8.05 16.97
CA PRO A 42 2.37 -8.71 15.88
C PRO A 42 3.78 -9.15 16.29
N ASP A 43 4.13 -10.39 15.96
CA ASP A 43 5.52 -10.84 16.04
C ASP A 43 6.36 -10.28 14.88
N GLU A 44 7.66 -10.59 14.88
CA GLU A 44 8.59 -10.08 13.84
C GLU A 44 8.22 -10.57 12.43
N GLY A 45 7.70 -11.79 12.30
CA GLY A 45 7.24 -12.32 11.02
C GLY A 45 5.99 -11.60 10.51
N GLN A 46 5.09 -11.24 11.43
CA GLN A 46 3.92 -10.42 11.11
C GLN A 46 4.31 -9.02 10.67
N GLU A 47 5.19 -8.32 11.39
CA GLU A 47 5.63 -6.99 10.97
C GLU A 47 6.37 -7.02 9.63
N ALA A 48 7.18 -8.06 9.36
CA ALA A 48 7.85 -8.21 8.07
C ALA A 48 6.84 -8.33 6.90
N MET A 49 5.78 -9.13 7.06
CA MET A 49 4.71 -9.22 6.06
C MET A 49 3.94 -7.89 5.92
N ARG A 50 3.65 -7.22 7.04
CA ARG A 50 3.01 -5.89 7.04
C ARG A 50 3.84 -4.87 6.28
N ASP A 51 5.15 -4.85 6.45
CA ASP A 51 6.06 -3.94 5.74
C ASP A 51 6.02 -4.18 4.23
N LEU A 52 5.99 -5.44 3.80
CA LEU A 52 5.85 -5.78 2.39
C LEU A 52 4.52 -5.28 1.79
N ILE A 53 3.41 -5.45 2.52
CA ILE A 53 2.09 -4.97 2.09
C ILE A 53 2.02 -3.44 2.08
N ARG A 54 2.59 -2.77 3.09
CA ARG A 54 2.71 -1.30 3.15
C ARG A 54 3.51 -0.78 1.95
N ALA A 55 4.65 -1.41 1.64
CA ALA A 55 5.47 -1.05 0.48
C ALA A 55 4.72 -1.22 -0.84
N ARG A 56 3.95 -2.31 -0.98
CA ARG A 56 3.08 -2.51 -2.15
C ARG A 56 2.03 -1.42 -2.28
N LYS A 57 1.36 -1.05 -1.19
CA LYS A 57 0.37 0.05 -1.18
C LYS A 57 1.00 1.35 -1.69
N GLN A 58 2.19 1.69 -1.18
CA GLN A 58 2.93 2.86 -1.64
C GLN A 58 3.28 2.79 -3.14
N ALA A 59 3.66 1.62 -3.65
CA ALA A 59 3.93 1.42 -5.07
C ALA A 59 2.66 1.61 -5.94
N VAL A 60 1.49 1.14 -5.49
CA VAL A 60 0.21 1.38 -6.18
C VAL A 60 -0.14 2.87 -6.23
N ASP A 61 0.09 3.59 -5.13
CA ASP A 61 -0.11 5.04 -5.09
C ASP A 61 0.87 5.78 -6.02
N ALA A 62 2.11 5.28 -6.14
CA ALA A 62 3.08 5.79 -7.11
C ALA A 62 2.63 5.57 -8.57
N VAL A 63 2.06 4.40 -8.90
CA VAL A 63 1.47 4.14 -10.23
C VAL A 63 0.38 5.15 -10.55
N LYS A 64 -0.54 5.39 -9.60
CA LYS A 64 -1.61 6.39 -9.78
C LYS A 64 -1.03 7.78 -10.06
N THR A 65 -0.01 8.16 -9.29
CA THR A 65 0.65 9.46 -9.44
C THR A 65 1.35 9.60 -10.79
N ALA A 66 2.15 8.63 -11.20
CA ALA A 66 2.85 8.64 -12.49
C ALA A 66 1.85 8.71 -13.67
N LYS A 67 0.77 7.93 -13.59
CA LYS A 67 -0.33 7.95 -14.56
C LYS A 67 -0.97 9.34 -14.68
N MET A 68 -1.25 9.99 -13.55
CA MET A 68 -1.82 11.34 -13.54
C MET A 68 -0.86 12.40 -14.08
N GLN A 69 0.44 12.27 -13.82
CA GLN A 69 1.45 13.18 -14.35
C GLN A 69 1.53 13.07 -15.88
N LEU A 70 1.55 11.85 -16.43
CA LEU A 70 1.52 11.63 -17.88
C LEU A 70 0.26 12.22 -18.53
N LEU A 71 -0.92 11.95 -17.96
CA LEU A 71 -2.18 12.50 -18.49
C LEU A 71 -2.24 14.02 -18.39
N SER A 72 -1.75 14.60 -17.29
CA SER A 72 -1.65 16.06 -17.13
C SER A 72 -0.72 16.68 -18.16
N PHE A 73 0.40 16.03 -18.47
CA PHE A 73 1.29 16.48 -19.53
C PHE A 73 0.59 16.47 -20.89
N LEU A 74 -0.05 15.37 -21.26
CA LEU A 74 -0.81 15.25 -22.52
C LEU A 74 -1.92 16.30 -22.63
N LEU A 75 -2.65 16.52 -21.53
CA LEU A 75 -3.73 17.50 -21.47
C LEU A 75 -3.25 18.92 -21.74
N ARG A 76 -2.08 19.33 -21.20
CA ARG A 76 -1.48 20.64 -21.46
C ARG A 76 -1.11 20.86 -22.93
N HIS A 77 -0.90 19.78 -23.68
CA HIS A 77 -0.63 19.79 -25.12
C HIS A 77 -1.88 19.54 -25.98
N GLY A 78 -3.07 19.55 -25.37
CA GLY A 78 -4.34 19.33 -26.09
C GLY A 78 -4.56 17.89 -26.55
N LEU A 79 -3.74 16.94 -26.10
CA LEU A 79 -3.83 15.54 -26.47
C LEU A 79 -4.77 14.82 -25.50
N ARG A 80 -5.91 14.33 -26.00
CA ARG A 80 -6.88 13.55 -25.23
C ARG A 80 -7.17 12.23 -25.91
N TYR A 81 -7.38 11.20 -25.11
CA TYR A 81 -7.79 9.90 -25.60
C TYR A 81 -9.32 9.80 -25.62
N GLU A 82 -9.90 9.69 -26.81
CA GLU A 82 -11.37 9.69 -27.00
C GLU A 82 -11.94 8.28 -27.25
N ARG A 83 -11.08 7.29 -27.45
CA ARG A 83 -11.46 5.95 -27.93
C ARG A 83 -11.80 4.96 -26.80
N GLY A 84 -12.32 5.49 -25.69
CA GLY A 84 -12.81 4.72 -24.53
C GLY A 84 -11.97 4.89 -23.26
N LYS A 85 -11.84 3.81 -22.48
CA LYS A 85 -11.18 3.84 -21.16
C LYS A 85 -9.65 3.96 -21.26
N TYR A 86 -9.09 4.77 -20.36
CA TYR A 86 -7.65 4.92 -20.15
C TYR A 86 -7.00 3.62 -19.63
N TRP A 87 -5.69 3.51 -19.82
CA TRP A 87 -4.83 2.42 -19.34
C TRP A 87 -5.18 1.01 -19.84
N THR A 88 -5.97 0.93 -20.91
CA THR A 88 -6.20 -0.30 -21.67
C THR A 88 -5.07 -0.56 -22.68
N GLN A 89 -4.99 -1.77 -23.25
CA GLN A 89 -4.04 -2.07 -24.33
C GLN A 89 -4.19 -1.13 -25.54
N ARG A 90 -5.40 -0.64 -25.80
CA ARG A 90 -5.67 0.34 -26.86
C ARG A 90 -5.11 1.73 -26.50
N HIS A 91 -5.27 2.16 -25.25
CA HIS A 91 -4.66 3.40 -24.76
C HIS A 91 -3.13 3.33 -24.77
N ARG A 92 -2.52 2.21 -24.36
CA ARG A 92 -1.06 2.04 -24.41
C ARG A 92 -0.52 2.09 -25.85
N ARG A 93 -1.21 1.45 -26.80
CA ARG A 93 -0.87 1.56 -28.23
C ARG A 93 -0.95 2.99 -28.73
N TRP A 94 -2.02 3.70 -28.39
CA TRP A 94 -2.16 5.12 -28.71
C TRP A 94 -1.00 5.95 -28.14
N LEU A 95 -0.61 5.75 -26.88
CA LEU A 95 0.57 6.42 -26.28
C LEU A 95 1.87 6.10 -27.02
N ALA A 96 2.05 4.87 -27.51
CA ALA A 96 3.24 4.49 -28.27
C ALA A 96 3.29 5.13 -29.66
N GLU A 97 2.14 5.39 -30.26
CA GLU A 97 1.99 6.03 -31.58
C GLU A 97 2.15 7.57 -31.53
N LEU A 98 2.04 8.19 -30.36
CA LEU A 98 2.27 9.63 -30.13
C LEU A 98 3.78 9.98 -30.19
N ARG A 99 4.38 9.99 -31.37
CA ARG A 99 5.82 10.26 -31.57
C ARG A 99 6.16 11.64 -32.15
N ARG A 100 5.28 12.64 -31.99
CA ARG A 100 5.39 13.89 -32.77
C ARG A 100 5.16 15.16 -31.95
N PHE A 101 5.81 15.29 -30.80
CA PHE A 101 5.92 16.61 -30.19
C PHE A 101 6.77 17.54 -31.08
N ARG A 102 6.39 18.83 -31.14
CA ARG A 102 7.07 19.83 -31.99
C ARG A 102 8.53 20.06 -31.58
N PHE A 103 8.84 19.86 -30.31
CA PHE A 103 10.18 20.08 -29.76
C PHE A 103 10.71 18.83 -29.06
N ASP A 104 11.99 18.53 -29.26
CA ASP A 104 12.63 17.32 -28.74
C ASP A 104 12.61 17.23 -27.22
N HIS A 105 12.72 18.37 -26.52
CA HIS A 105 12.64 18.40 -25.06
C HIS A 105 11.26 17.97 -24.55
N GLN A 106 10.18 18.26 -25.28
CA GLN A 106 8.83 17.79 -24.93
C GLN A 106 8.69 16.29 -25.20
N GLN A 107 9.27 15.80 -26.30
CA GLN A 107 9.32 14.36 -26.59
C GLN A 107 10.08 13.60 -25.49
N LEU A 108 11.21 14.13 -25.03
CA LEU A 108 11.98 13.53 -23.94
C LEU A 108 11.15 13.44 -22.65
N VAL A 109 10.50 14.53 -22.24
CA VAL A 109 9.64 14.54 -21.05
C VAL A 109 8.50 13.51 -21.19
N PHE A 110 7.89 13.40 -22.37
CA PHE A 110 6.84 12.40 -22.62
C PHE A 110 7.35 10.96 -22.45
N GLU A 111 8.51 10.63 -23.01
CA GLU A 111 9.10 9.30 -22.88
C GLU A 111 9.51 9.00 -21.44
N GLU A 112 10.06 9.97 -20.70
CA GLU A 112 10.37 9.80 -19.27
C GLU A 112 9.11 9.57 -18.42
N LEU A 113 8.03 10.29 -18.70
CA LEU A 113 6.75 10.08 -18.00
C LEU A 113 6.14 8.70 -18.32
N LYS A 114 6.31 8.19 -19.55
CA LYS A 114 5.93 6.79 -19.88
C LYS A 114 6.77 5.79 -19.11
N ARG A 115 8.09 5.96 -19.09
CA ARG A 115 9.02 5.11 -18.33
C ARG A 115 8.68 5.09 -16.84
N ALA A 116 8.35 6.25 -16.26
CA ALA A 116 7.94 6.35 -14.86
C ALA A 116 6.67 5.53 -14.56
N VAL A 117 5.70 5.50 -15.49
CA VAL A 117 4.51 4.64 -15.35
C VAL A 117 4.91 3.17 -15.40
N ASP A 118 5.71 2.77 -16.40
CA ASP A 118 6.10 1.37 -16.59
C ASP A 118 6.93 0.86 -15.38
N GLN A 119 7.90 1.64 -14.90
CA GLN A 119 8.70 1.31 -13.71
C GLN A 119 7.86 1.20 -12.43
N ALA A 120 6.88 2.08 -12.26
CA ALA A 120 5.99 2.03 -11.11
C ALA A 120 5.11 0.76 -11.15
N GLU A 121 4.60 0.39 -12.33
CA GLU A 121 3.81 -0.83 -12.52
C GLU A 121 4.66 -2.10 -12.31
N GLU A 122 5.89 -2.11 -12.81
CA GLU A 122 6.84 -3.20 -12.58
C GLU A 122 7.15 -3.36 -11.08
N ARG A 123 7.35 -2.25 -10.36
CA ARG A 123 7.55 -2.30 -8.90
C ARG A 123 6.38 -2.91 -8.15
N VAL A 124 5.14 -2.64 -8.58
CA VAL A 124 3.94 -3.30 -8.03
C VAL A 124 3.99 -4.79 -8.33
N ALA A 125 4.29 -5.18 -9.57
CA ALA A 125 4.37 -6.59 -9.96
C ALA A 125 5.44 -7.37 -9.17
N THR A 126 6.61 -6.78 -8.96
CA THR A 126 7.67 -7.36 -8.11
C THR A 126 7.20 -7.57 -6.68
N LEU A 127 6.50 -6.60 -6.10
CA LEU A 127 5.97 -6.70 -4.73
C LEU A 127 4.80 -7.69 -4.63
N ASP A 128 3.97 -7.80 -5.66
CA ASP A 128 2.93 -8.83 -5.77
C ASP A 128 3.55 -10.23 -5.75
N GLN A 129 4.58 -10.48 -6.57
CA GLN A 129 5.31 -11.75 -6.58
C GLN A 129 5.99 -12.05 -5.25
N ALA A 130 6.58 -11.04 -4.61
CA ALA A 130 7.20 -11.19 -3.30
C ALA A 130 6.18 -11.59 -2.23
N ILE A 131 4.97 -11.02 -2.25
CA ILE A 131 3.88 -11.42 -1.35
C ILE A 131 3.49 -12.86 -1.62
N GLU A 132 3.23 -13.21 -2.88
CA GLU A 132 2.85 -14.59 -3.24
C GLU A 132 3.91 -15.61 -2.82
N GLY A 133 5.20 -15.29 -2.97
CA GLY A 133 6.31 -16.14 -2.55
C GLY A 133 6.49 -16.24 -1.04
N ALA A 134 6.15 -15.19 -0.27
CA ALA A 134 6.26 -15.19 1.19
C ALA A 134 5.07 -15.84 1.90
N LEU A 135 3.93 -15.98 1.21
CA LEU A 135 2.70 -16.52 1.81
C LEU A 135 2.84 -17.95 2.37
N PRO A 136 3.45 -18.93 1.68
CA PRO A 136 3.50 -20.32 2.17
C PRO A 136 4.18 -20.47 3.54
N ASP A 137 5.18 -19.63 3.82
CA ASP A 137 5.94 -19.66 5.07
C ASP A 137 5.33 -18.77 6.17
N TRP A 138 4.28 -18.01 5.84
CA TRP A 138 3.64 -17.11 6.78
C TRP A 138 2.65 -17.85 7.68
N HIS A 139 2.73 -17.63 9.00
CA HIS A 139 1.87 -18.28 9.99
C HIS A 139 0.36 -18.14 9.69
N PHE A 140 -0.05 -17.03 9.06
CA PHE A 140 -1.46 -16.79 8.71
C PHE A 140 -1.85 -17.21 7.30
N ALA A 141 -1.01 -17.96 6.57
CA ALA A 141 -1.37 -18.50 5.25
C ALA A 141 -2.74 -19.20 5.23
N PRO A 142 -3.11 -20.05 6.22
CA PRO A 142 -4.44 -20.68 6.24
C PRO A 142 -5.59 -19.67 6.33
N VAL A 143 -5.39 -18.54 7.02
CA VAL A 143 -6.39 -17.46 7.14
C VAL A 143 -6.52 -16.73 5.81
N VAL A 144 -5.40 -16.45 5.14
CA VAL A 144 -5.38 -15.85 3.80
C VAL A 144 -6.14 -16.73 2.81
N ASP A 145 -5.89 -18.04 2.81
CA ASP A 145 -6.58 -18.97 1.91
C ASP A 145 -8.07 -19.09 2.21
N ALA A 146 -8.45 -19.10 3.50
CA ALA A 146 -9.85 -19.04 3.88
C ALA A 146 -10.53 -17.78 3.36
N LEU A 147 -9.89 -16.60 3.49
CA LEU A 147 -10.42 -15.34 2.96
C LEU A 147 -10.53 -15.33 1.44
N ARG A 148 -9.58 -15.94 0.71
CA ARG A 148 -9.60 -16.05 -0.76
C ARG A 148 -10.77 -16.88 -1.28
N SER A 149 -11.36 -17.74 -0.46
CA SER A 149 -12.58 -18.48 -0.83
C SER A 149 -13.80 -17.56 -0.99
N LEU A 150 -13.76 -16.35 -0.44
CA LEU A 150 -14.80 -15.35 -0.57
C LEU A 150 -14.75 -14.70 -1.96
N ARG A 151 -15.90 -14.63 -2.64
CA ARG A 151 -16.01 -14.04 -3.97
C ARG A 151 -15.51 -12.59 -3.97
N GLY A 152 -14.52 -12.31 -4.82
CA GLY A 152 -13.95 -10.97 -4.98
C GLY A 152 -12.76 -10.66 -4.07
N VAL A 153 -12.39 -11.58 -3.17
CA VAL A 153 -11.18 -11.46 -2.35
C VAL A 153 -10.03 -12.17 -3.06
N ASN A 154 -9.06 -11.39 -3.56
CA ASN A 154 -7.82 -11.93 -4.11
C ASN A 154 -6.73 -12.01 -3.02
N THR A 155 -5.61 -12.62 -3.38
CA THR A 155 -4.44 -12.80 -2.49
C THR A 155 -4.01 -11.51 -1.82
N THR A 156 -3.92 -10.41 -2.58
CA THR A 156 -3.55 -9.09 -2.05
C THR A 156 -4.54 -8.61 -0.99
N ILE A 157 -5.85 -8.67 -1.26
CA ILE A 157 -6.89 -8.21 -0.34
C ILE A 157 -6.88 -9.05 0.93
N ALA A 158 -6.83 -10.38 0.80
CA ALA A 158 -6.75 -11.30 1.92
C ALA A 158 -5.51 -11.03 2.79
N ALA A 159 -4.33 -10.95 2.18
CA ALA A 159 -3.09 -10.68 2.90
C ALA A 159 -3.14 -9.30 3.59
N THR A 160 -3.71 -8.26 2.95
CA THR A 160 -3.84 -6.93 3.55
C THR A 160 -4.78 -6.90 4.76
N VAL A 161 -5.83 -7.73 4.76
CA VAL A 161 -6.77 -7.83 5.88
C VAL A 161 -6.14 -8.54 7.08
N VAL A 162 -5.33 -9.56 6.81
CA VAL A 162 -4.68 -10.38 7.84
C VAL A 162 -3.46 -9.68 8.44
N ALA A 163 -2.73 -8.91 7.63
CA ALA A 163 -1.49 -8.26 8.02
C ALA A 163 -1.72 -7.14 9.03
#